data_AF-A0A182QNC0-F1
#
_entry.id   AF-A0A182QNC0-F1
#
_cell.length_a   1.000
_cell.length_b   1.000
_cell.length_c   1.000
_cell.angle_alpha   90.00
_cell.angle_beta   90.00
_cell.angle_gamma   90.00
#
_symmetry.space_group_name_H-M   'P 1'
#
loop_
_entity.id
_entity.type
_entity.pdbx_description
1 polymer ?
#
loop_
_entity_poly.entity_id
_entity_poly.type
_entity_poly.pdbx_seq_one_letter_code
_entity_poly.pdbx_strand_id
1 'polypeptide(L)'
;MPSSAVIRMPAGSGHRNDQRTQRGFRIGCCRVCTCINLEFFVSKNGILKCFELVLGWFCQTMLVQFGMDSAKDIGEAFWGFLTTCSAFLITTTILLLCYTISARTFHLVRQSIFEVVYNGLACAMYLSASSYLGFAVNVFLYPKFLLFKTTGGIHSAYPAMTAVYYMGGIVGLVYGVDTFVAYRHMKGFS
;
A
#
# COMPACT_ATOMS: atom_id res chain seq x y z
N MET A 1 52.20 -15.46 -23.64
CA MET A 1 52.69 -15.99 -22.35
C MET A 1 52.52 -14.90 -21.29
N PRO A 2 52.13 -15.26 -20.06
CA PRO A 2 51.04 -14.60 -19.34
C PRO A 2 51.54 -13.61 -18.27
N SER A 3 50.70 -12.67 -17.88
CA SER A 3 50.81 -12.03 -16.56
C SER A 3 49.48 -12.18 -15.85
N SER A 4 49.35 -13.33 -15.20
CA SER A 4 48.31 -13.63 -14.22
C SER A 4 48.50 -12.71 -13.01
N ALA A 5 47.62 -11.73 -12.83
CA ALA A 5 47.52 -10.98 -11.59
C ALA A 5 46.84 -11.86 -10.54
N VAL A 6 47.66 -12.62 -9.81
CA VAL A 6 47.26 -13.37 -8.61
C VAL A 6 46.97 -12.36 -7.50
N ILE A 7 45.69 -12.13 -7.20
CA ILE A 7 45.26 -11.37 -6.03
C ILE A 7 45.47 -12.26 -4.80
N ARG A 8 46.53 -11.99 -4.03
CA ARG A 8 46.77 -12.59 -2.71
C ARG A 8 45.79 -11.99 -1.69
N MET A 9 44.92 -12.82 -1.12
CA MET A 9 44.23 -12.46 0.13
C MET A 9 45.16 -12.71 1.32
N PRO A 10 45.35 -11.76 2.25
CA PRO A 10 45.97 -12.07 3.52
C PRO A 10 44.95 -12.74 4.45
N ALA A 11 45.35 -13.88 5.01
CA ALA A 11 44.69 -14.52 6.14
C ALA A 11 45.29 -13.97 7.45
N GLY A 12 44.46 -13.64 8.44
CA GLY A 12 44.89 -13.58 9.84
C GLY A 12 44.39 -12.39 10.67
N SER A 13 43.23 -12.59 11.29
CA SER A 13 42.98 -12.43 12.75
C SER A 13 43.41 -11.15 13.49
N GLY A 14 42.41 -10.40 13.99
CA GLY A 14 42.57 -9.41 15.06
C GLY A 14 41.24 -8.84 15.56
N HIS A 15 40.80 -9.29 16.73
CA HIS A 15 39.64 -8.84 17.51
C HIS A 15 39.56 -7.31 17.66
N ARG A 16 38.47 -6.67 17.22
CA ARG A 16 38.06 -5.34 17.72
C ARG A 16 36.55 -5.14 17.62
N ASN A 17 35.88 -5.43 18.74
CA ASN A 17 34.85 -4.60 19.35
C ASN A 17 34.00 -3.73 18.40
N ASP A 18 32.95 -4.29 17.82
CA ASP A 18 31.81 -3.51 17.33
C ASP A 18 30.52 -4.20 17.77
N GLN A 19 30.15 -3.95 19.03
CA GLN A 19 28.81 -4.12 19.56
C GLN A 19 27.86 -3.11 18.87
N ARG A 20 27.57 -3.31 17.59
CA ARG A 20 26.37 -2.75 16.96
C ARG A 20 25.37 -3.88 16.72
N THR A 21 24.53 -4.05 17.73
CA THR A 21 23.12 -4.48 17.62
C THR A 21 22.80 -5.23 16.33
N GLN A 22 23.01 -6.55 16.33
CA GLN A 22 22.59 -7.43 15.24
C GLN A 22 21.06 -7.49 15.16
N ARG A 23 20.46 -6.53 14.45
CA ARG A 23 19.06 -6.57 14.01
C ARG A 23 18.98 -7.45 12.77
N GLY A 24 18.66 -8.73 12.94
CA GLY A 24 18.36 -9.63 11.83
C GLY A 24 17.68 -10.91 12.29
N PHE A 25 16.53 -11.22 11.68
CA PHE A 25 15.73 -12.41 11.99
C PHE A 25 16.21 -13.57 11.11
N ARG A 26 16.81 -14.61 11.70
CA ARG A 26 17.25 -15.80 10.95
C ARG A 26 16.04 -16.69 10.63
N ILE A 27 15.75 -16.89 9.33
CA ILE A 27 14.86 -17.95 8.84
C ILE A 27 15.67 -18.79 7.84
N GLY A 28 16.10 -19.99 8.24
CA GLY A 28 16.81 -20.95 7.39
C GLY A 28 18.28 -20.61 7.07
N CYS A 29 18.74 -21.04 5.89
CA CYS A 29 20.13 -20.90 5.41
C CYS A 29 20.47 -19.47 4.88
N CYS A 30 19.45 -18.64 4.69
CA CYS A 30 19.60 -17.27 4.21
C CYS A 30 19.41 -16.27 5.36
N ARG A 31 20.31 -15.28 5.47
CA ARG A 31 20.21 -14.20 6.44
C ARG A 31 19.19 -13.17 5.95
N VAL A 32 17.91 -13.45 6.12
CA VAL A 32 16.85 -12.47 5.83
C VAL A 32 16.94 -11.34 6.88
N CYS A 33 16.68 -10.10 6.49
CA CYS A 33 16.55 -8.96 7.42
C CYS A 33 17.83 -8.44 8.12
N THR A 34 19.05 -8.63 7.61
CA THR A 34 20.24 -7.86 8.11
C THR A 34 20.31 -6.43 7.54
N CYS A 35 19.41 -6.12 6.59
CA CYS A 35 19.40 -4.90 5.78
C CYS A 35 18.11 -4.10 5.96
N ILE A 36 17.44 -4.17 7.12
CA ILE A 36 16.22 -3.37 7.35
C ILE A 36 16.63 -1.90 7.44
N ASN A 37 16.52 -1.18 6.33
CA ASN A 37 16.72 0.25 6.29
C ASN A 37 15.42 0.95 6.71
N LEU A 38 15.14 0.98 8.02
CA LEU A 38 13.97 1.69 8.59
C LEU A 38 13.97 3.19 8.24
N GLU A 39 15.13 3.74 7.86
CA GLU A 39 15.28 5.11 7.38
C GLU A 39 14.41 5.38 6.13
N PHE A 40 14.13 4.35 5.34
CA PHE A 40 13.26 4.47 4.19
C PHE A 40 11.79 4.70 4.56
N PHE A 41 11.31 4.08 5.65
CA PHE A 41 9.94 4.28 6.16
C PHE A 41 9.71 5.71 6.64
N VAL A 42 10.79 6.41 7.03
CA VAL A 42 10.77 7.81 7.50
C VAL A 42 11.01 8.80 6.34
N SER A 43 11.36 8.31 5.15
CA SER A 43 11.48 9.15 3.95
C SER A 43 10.10 9.69 3.54
N LYS A 44 10.03 10.92 3.02
CA LYS A 44 8.77 11.58 2.61
C LYS A 44 7.87 10.70 1.74
N ASN A 45 8.46 9.97 0.78
CA ASN A 45 7.70 9.06 -0.10
C ASN A 45 7.33 7.75 0.61
N GLY A 46 8.18 7.26 1.52
CA GLY A 46 7.86 6.07 2.32
C GLY A 46 6.64 6.31 3.22
N ILE A 47 6.58 7.50 3.83
CA ILE A 47 5.44 7.94 4.64
C ILE A 47 4.15 7.98 3.80
N LEU A 48 4.17 8.52 2.58
CA LEU A 48 2.99 8.52 1.69
C LEU A 48 2.47 7.09 1.44
N LYS A 49 3.35 6.15 1.07
CA LYS A 49 2.96 4.75 0.87
C LYS A 49 2.43 4.08 2.12
N CYS A 50 2.95 4.46 3.29
CA CYS A 50 2.42 3.97 4.56
C CYS A 50 1.00 4.49 4.80
N PHE A 51 0.71 5.75 4.49
CA PHE A 51 -0.64 6.28 4.55
C PHE A 51 -1.59 5.56 3.59
N GLU A 52 -1.17 5.34 2.34
CA GLU A 52 -1.94 4.55 1.36
C GLU A 52 -2.27 3.15 1.90
N LEU A 53 -1.28 2.46 2.45
CA LEU A 53 -1.44 1.12 3.01
C LEU A 53 -2.37 1.11 4.23
N VAL A 54 -2.19 2.04 5.17
CA VAL A 54 -3.02 2.11 6.39
C VAL A 54 -4.48 2.43 6.05
N LEU A 55 -4.69 3.42 5.19
CA LEU A 55 -6.03 3.84 4.78
C LEU A 55 -6.72 2.77 3.93
N GLY A 56 -5.99 2.12 3.01
CA GLY A 56 -6.50 0.98 2.26
C GLY A 56 -6.85 -0.18 3.20
N TRP A 57 -5.99 -0.52 4.16
CA TRP A 57 -6.24 -1.60 5.14
C TRP A 57 -7.48 -1.32 5.99
N PHE A 58 -7.67 -0.06 6.39
CA PHE A 58 -8.87 0.39 7.06
C PHE A 58 -10.12 0.21 6.19
N CYS A 59 -10.08 0.64 4.92
CA CYS A 59 -11.19 0.44 3.97
C CYS A 59 -11.52 -1.04 3.78
N GLN A 60 -10.49 -1.87 3.57
CA GLN A 60 -10.61 -3.31 3.42
C GLN A 60 -11.28 -3.96 4.64
N THR A 61 -10.86 -3.60 5.84
CA THR A 61 -11.38 -4.17 7.09
C THR A 61 -12.85 -3.78 7.28
N MET A 62 -13.21 -2.52 7.02
CA MET A 62 -14.59 -2.05 7.11
C MET A 62 -15.51 -2.74 6.10
N LEU A 63 -15.06 -2.94 4.86
CA LEU A 63 -15.82 -3.67 3.83
C LEU A 63 -16.07 -5.11 4.22
N VAL A 64 -15.07 -5.80 4.76
CA VAL A 64 -15.20 -7.21 5.12
C VAL A 64 -16.05 -7.37 6.39
N GLN A 65 -15.83 -6.53 7.41
CA GLN A 65 -16.50 -6.66 8.70
C GLN A 65 -17.96 -6.17 8.69
N PHE A 66 -18.23 -5.05 8.02
CA PHE A 66 -19.57 -4.43 8.04
C PHE A 66 -20.27 -4.51 6.69
N GLY A 67 -19.54 -4.86 5.63
CA GLY A 67 -20.03 -4.72 4.28
C GLY A 67 -20.45 -5.99 3.57
N MET A 68 -19.93 -7.14 3.98
CA MET A 68 -20.32 -8.42 3.39
C MET A 68 -21.82 -8.69 3.53
N ASP A 69 -22.43 -8.27 4.65
CA ASP A 69 -23.87 -8.44 4.87
C ASP A 69 -24.72 -7.62 3.88
N SER A 70 -24.19 -6.47 3.45
CA SER A 70 -24.83 -5.59 2.46
C SER A 70 -24.34 -5.83 1.03
N ALA A 71 -23.42 -6.77 0.80
CA ALA A 71 -22.82 -7.02 -0.50
C ALA A 71 -23.85 -7.44 -1.56
N LYS A 72 -24.88 -8.19 -1.16
CA LYS A 72 -25.97 -8.63 -2.06
C LYS A 72 -26.86 -7.47 -2.51
N ASP A 73 -27.06 -6.47 -1.65
CA ASP A 73 -27.90 -5.31 -1.93
C ASP A 73 -27.14 -4.27 -2.78
N ILE A 74 -25.83 -4.09 -2.54
CA ILE A 74 -24.98 -3.15 -3.30
C ILE A 74 -24.55 -3.75 -4.65
N GLY A 75 -24.39 -5.07 -4.72
CA GLY A 75 -24.02 -5.80 -5.93
C GLY A 75 -22.58 -5.53 -6.39
N GLU A 76 -22.40 -5.36 -7.69
CA GLU A 76 -21.09 -5.24 -8.34
C GLU A 76 -20.24 -4.06 -7.85
N ALA A 77 -20.87 -2.98 -7.38
CA ALA A 77 -20.12 -1.82 -6.86
C ALA A 77 -19.30 -2.17 -5.62
N PHE A 78 -19.83 -3.04 -4.75
CA PHE A 78 -19.13 -3.52 -3.56
C PHE A 78 -17.94 -4.39 -3.94
N TRP A 79 -18.14 -5.37 -4.81
CA TRP A 79 -17.08 -6.29 -5.25
C TRP A 79 -16.00 -5.59 -6.07
N GLY A 80 -16.38 -4.61 -6.88
CA GLY A 80 -15.45 -3.77 -7.64
C GLY A 80 -14.54 -2.96 -6.72
N PHE A 81 -15.10 -2.31 -5.70
CA PHE A 81 -14.32 -1.56 -4.72
C PHE A 81 -13.44 -2.48 -3.85
N LEU A 82 -13.97 -3.61 -3.38
CA LEU A 82 -13.24 -4.59 -2.58
C LEU A 82 -12.03 -5.16 -3.33
N THR A 83 -12.23 -5.56 -4.59
CA THR A 83 -11.16 -6.10 -5.44
C THR A 83 -10.09 -5.05 -5.72
N THR A 84 -10.51 -3.83 -6.06
CA THR A 84 -9.63 -2.66 -6.25
C THR A 84 -8.76 -2.45 -5.02
N CYS A 85 -9.40 -2.34 -3.85
CA CYS A 85 -8.71 -2.11 -2.59
C CYS A 85 -7.72 -3.24 -2.25
N SER A 86 -8.12 -4.50 -2.43
CA SER A 86 -7.27 -5.66 -2.17
C SER A 86 -6.05 -5.70 -3.10
N ALA A 87 -6.25 -5.49 -4.40
CA ALA A 87 -5.18 -5.56 -5.40
C ALA A 87 -4.12 -4.48 -5.17
N PHE A 88 -4.56 -3.25 -4.89
CA PHE A 88 -3.66 -2.14 -4.60
C PHE A 88 -2.95 -2.32 -3.25
N LEU A 89 -3.64 -2.81 -2.21
CA LEU A 89 -2.98 -3.13 -0.93
C LEU A 89 -1.90 -4.20 -1.05
N ILE A 90 -2.19 -5.31 -1.74
CA ILE A 90 -1.22 -6.39 -1.95
C ILE A 90 -0.03 -5.85 -2.74
N THR A 91 -0.28 -5.04 -3.76
CA THR A 91 0.83 -4.50 -4.56
C THR A 91 1.66 -3.49 -3.76
N THR A 92 1.05 -2.57 -3.01
CA THR A 92 1.78 -1.61 -2.15
C THR A 92 2.57 -2.31 -1.04
N THR A 93 2.00 -3.34 -0.42
CA THR A 93 2.72 -4.15 0.60
C THR A 93 3.93 -4.86 0.01
N ILE A 94 3.79 -5.48 -1.18
CA ILE A 94 4.91 -6.10 -1.89
C ILE A 94 5.97 -5.07 -2.22
N LEU A 95 5.59 -3.89 -2.74
CA LEU A 95 6.54 -2.81 -3.04
C LEU A 95 7.30 -2.34 -1.79
N LEU A 96 6.60 -2.12 -0.68
CA LEU A 96 7.22 -1.76 0.60
C LEU A 96 8.15 -2.87 1.12
N LEU A 97 7.77 -4.14 0.99
CA LEU A 97 8.63 -5.27 1.35
C LEU A 97 9.88 -5.32 0.47
N CYS A 98 9.74 -5.15 -0.84
CA CYS A 98 10.86 -5.07 -1.77
C CYS A 98 11.80 -3.91 -1.44
N TYR A 99 11.25 -2.74 -1.08
CA TYR A 99 12.03 -1.57 -0.65
C TYR A 99 12.74 -1.81 0.69
N THR A 100 12.12 -2.55 1.61
CA THR A 100 12.70 -2.86 2.92
C THR A 100 13.83 -3.89 2.83
N ILE A 101 13.77 -4.83 1.88
CA ILE A 101 14.73 -5.93 1.75
C ILE A 101 15.97 -5.53 0.93
N SER A 102 15.84 -4.64 -0.07
CA SER A 102 16.94 -4.36 -1.02
C SER A 102 17.10 -2.88 -1.38
N ALA A 103 18.16 -2.26 -0.85
CA ALA A 103 18.55 -0.88 -1.16
C ALA A 103 18.99 -0.66 -2.61
N ARG A 104 19.44 -1.71 -3.34
CA ARG A 104 19.73 -1.61 -4.78
C ARG A 104 18.47 -1.61 -5.63
N THR A 105 17.46 -2.41 -5.25
CA THR A 105 16.17 -2.46 -5.97
C THR A 105 15.39 -1.15 -5.80
N PHE A 106 15.55 -0.50 -4.65
CA PHE A 106 14.96 0.77 -4.32
C PHE A 106 15.26 1.90 -5.33
N HIS A 107 16.53 2.10 -5.70
CA HIS A 107 16.89 3.18 -6.62
C HIS A 107 16.42 2.92 -8.07
N LEU A 108 16.32 1.65 -8.48
CA LEU A 108 15.83 1.27 -9.81
C LEU A 108 14.31 1.36 -9.93
N VAL A 109 13.55 1.00 -8.88
CA VAL A 109 12.08 1.01 -8.93
C VAL A 109 11.52 2.39 -8.61
N ARG A 110 12.11 3.14 -7.67
CA ARG A 110 11.68 4.52 -7.32
C ARG A 110 11.86 5.51 -8.47
N GLN A 111 12.76 5.22 -9.39
CA GLN A 111 13.02 6.02 -10.59
C GLN A 111 12.27 5.47 -11.82
N SER A 112 11.46 4.42 -11.63
CA SER A 112 10.73 3.75 -12.69
C SER A 112 9.40 4.44 -12.97
N ILE A 113 9.06 4.55 -14.26
CA ILE A 113 7.74 4.88 -14.77
C ILE A 113 6.65 4.01 -14.13
N PHE A 114 7.00 2.80 -13.68
CA PHE A 114 6.11 1.89 -12.99
C PHE A 114 5.42 2.51 -11.77
N GLU A 115 6.14 3.24 -10.91
CA GLU A 115 5.54 3.81 -9.68
C GLU A 115 4.53 4.92 -10.02
N VAL A 116 4.85 5.77 -10.99
CA VAL A 116 3.94 6.81 -11.49
C VAL A 116 2.69 6.21 -12.13
N VAL A 117 2.85 5.21 -13.01
CA VAL A 117 1.73 4.55 -13.69
C VAL A 117 0.87 3.77 -12.71
N TYR A 118 1.49 3.02 -11.79
CA TYR A 118 0.78 2.25 -10.77
C TYR A 118 -0.04 3.15 -9.85
N ASN A 119 0.58 4.17 -9.25
CA ASN A 119 -0.14 5.10 -8.36
C ASN A 119 -1.20 5.91 -9.14
N GLY A 120 -0.93 6.24 -10.41
CA GLY A 120 -1.88 6.96 -11.25
C GLY A 120 -3.11 6.12 -11.58
N LEU A 121 -2.89 4.84 -11.90
CA LEU A 121 -3.96 3.86 -12.10
C LEU A 121 -4.73 3.61 -10.80
N ALA A 122 -4.03 3.49 -9.67
CA ALA A 122 -4.65 3.35 -8.35
C ALA A 122 -5.56 4.54 -8.04
N CYS A 123 -5.09 5.77 -8.27
CA CYS A 123 -5.90 6.98 -8.13
C CYS A 123 -7.19 6.92 -8.98
N ALA A 124 -7.06 6.65 -10.28
CA ALA A 124 -8.21 6.58 -11.19
C ALA A 124 -9.21 5.49 -10.79
N MET A 125 -8.72 4.31 -10.43
CA MET A 125 -9.54 3.18 -10.01
C MET A 125 -10.21 3.42 -8.66
N TYR A 126 -9.51 3.96 -7.66
CA TYR A 126 -10.10 4.29 -6.36
C TYR A 126 -11.16 5.39 -6.47
N LEU A 127 -10.91 6.46 -7.23
CA LEU A 127 -11.90 7.52 -7.43
C LEU A 127 -13.15 7.01 -8.17
N SER A 128 -12.96 6.18 -9.20
CA SER A 128 -14.05 5.58 -9.95
C SER A 128 -14.86 4.61 -9.08
N ALA A 129 -14.17 3.71 -8.37
CA ALA A 129 -14.80 2.73 -7.49
C ALA A 129 -15.51 3.42 -6.31
N SER A 130 -14.93 4.45 -5.71
CA SER A 130 -15.57 5.26 -4.66
C SER A 130 -16.83 5.95 -5.15
N SER A 131 -16.79 6.53 -6.35
CA SER A 131 -17.96 7.19 -6.94
C SER A 131 -19.09 6.19 -7.21
N TYR A 132 -18.74 5.02 -7.77
CA TYR A 132 -19.71 3.97 -8.05
C TYR A 132 -20.30 3.36 -6.76
N LEU A 133 -19.46 3.09 -5.76
CA LEU A 133 -19.89 2.61 -4.45
C LEU A 133 -20.77 3.65 -3.74
N GLY A 134 -20.41 4.93 -3.78
CA GLY A 134 -21.19 6.02 -3.19
C GLY A 134 -22.58 6.15 -3.84
N PHE A 135 -22.66 6.02 -5.16
CA PHE A 135 -23.94 5.98 -5.88
C PHE A 135 -24.77 4.77 -5.45
N ALA A 136 -24.19 3.56 -5.46
CA ALA A 136 -24.89 2.34 -5.08
C ALA A 136 -25.39 2.38 -3.62
N VAL A 137 -24.59 2.90 -2.69
CA VAL A 137 -24.98 3.05 -1.28
C VAL A 137 -26.15 4.02 -1.12
N ASN A 138 -26.17 5.13 -1.86
CA ASN A 138 -27.26 6.09 -1.80
C ASN A 138 -28.54 5.64 -2.52
N VAL A 139 -28.45 4.76 -3.51
CA VAL A 139 -29.62 4.24 -4.22
C VAL A 139 -30.21 3.01 -3.55
N PHE A 140 -29.38 2.04 -3.16
CA PHE A 140 -29.86 0.75 -2.62
C PHE A 140 -29.96 0.76 -1.09
N LEU A 141 -28.97 1.34 -0.42
CA LEU A 141 -28.79 1.21 1.02
C LEU A 141 -29.51 2.32 1.81
N TYR A 142 -29.57 3.54 1.25
CA TYR A 142 -30.31 4.67 1.83
C TYR A 142 -31.82 4.42 2.08
N PRO A 143 -32.61 3.92 1.11
CA PRO A 143 -34.04 3.67 1.35
C PRO A 143 -34.27 2.58 2.42
N LYS A 144 -33.40 1.55 2.45
CA LYS A 144 -33.46 0.54 3.51
C LYS A 144 -33.11 1.12 4.88
N PHE A 145 -32.10 1.98 4.96
CA PHE A 145 -31.75 2.66 6.21
C PHE A 145 -32.91 3.50 6.76
N LEU A 146 -33.65 4.23 5.90
CA LEU A 146 -34.83 4.99 6.31
C LEU A 146 -35.95 4.10 6.84
N LEU A 147 -36.22 2.96 6.20
CA LEU A 147 -37.21 1.99 6.68
C LEU A 147 -36.81 1.38 8.03
N PHE A 148 -35.53 1.03 8.22
CA PHE A 148 -35.06 0.44 9.47
C PHE A 148 -35.01 1.44 10.63
N LYS A 149 -34.74 2.72 10.35
CA LYS A 149 -34.80 3.79 11.35
C LYS A 149 -36.20 3.95 11.95
N THR A 150 -37.25 3.69 11.16
CA THR A 150 -38.64 3.69 11.63
C THR A 150 -39.00 2.42 12.43
N THR A 151 -38.32 1.29 12.18
CA THR A 151 -38.61 -0.01 12.80
C THR A 151 -37.73 -0.33 14.02
N GLY A 152 -36.79 0.55 14.40
CA GLY A 152 -35.96 0.40 15.60
C GLY A 152 -34.76 -0.56 15.47
N GLY A 153 -34.35 -0.92 14.24
CA GLY A 153 -33.20 -1.79 14.00
C GLY A 153 -31.88 -1.01 13.86
N ILE A 154 -30.86 -1.34 14.65
CA ILE A 154 -29.50 -0.79 14.52
C ILE A 154 -28.76 -1.58 13.44
N HIS A 155 -28.71 -1.07 12.21
CA HIS A 155 -27.87 -1.62 11.14
C HIS A 155 -26.68 -0.70 10.86
N SER A 156 -25.47 -1.14 11.22
CA SER A 156 -24.23 -0.36 11.11
C SER A 156 -23.64 -0.31 9.69
N ALA A 157 -24.25 -1.01 8.72
CA ALA A 157 -23.70 -1.15 7.38
C ALA A 157 -23.76 0.16 6.55
N TYR A 158 -24.85 0.93 6.64
CA TYR A 158 -24.98 2.21 5.93
C TYR A 158 -23.90 3.25 6.31
N PRO A 159 -23.69 3.57 7.60
CA PRO A 159 -22.63 4.49 7.97
C PRO A 159 -21.23 3.93 7.70
N ALA A 160 -21.02 2.62 7.84
CA ALA A 160 -19.73 1.99 7.53
C ALA A 160 -19.40 2.11 6.03
N MET A 161 -20.34 1.79 5.14
CA MET A 161 -20.17 1.96 3.69
C MET A 161 -19.95 3.40 3.29
N THR A 162 -20.66 4.30 3.95
CA THR A 162 -20.51 5.73 3.75
C THR A 162 -19.08 6.17 4.06
N ALA A 163 -18.55 5.76 5.22
CA ALA A 163 -17.17 6.01 5.58
C ALA A 163 -16.20 5.40 4.55
N VAL A 164 -16.44 4.17 4.08
CA VAL A 164 -15.56 3.50 3.11
C VAL A 164 -15.43 4.28 1.81
N TYR A 165 -16.51 4.73 1.17
CA TYR A 165 -16.37 5.42 -0.12
C TYR A 165 -15.70 6.79 0.04
N TYR A 166 -15.93 7.51 1.15
CA TYR A 166 -15.22 8.76 1.46
C TYR A 166 -13.73 8.51 1.69
N MET A 167 -13.39 7.50 2.49
CA MET A 167 -12.00 7.11 2.75
C MET A 167 -11.31 6.61 1.48
N GLY A 168 -12.02 5.87 0.63
CA GLY A 168 -11.52 5.46 -0.69
C GLY A 168 -11.23 6.64 -1.61
N GLY A 169 -12.03 7.71 -1.54
CA GLY A 169 -11.78 8.95 -2.27
C GLY A 169 -10.51 9.64 -1.77
N ILE A 170 -10.33 9.69 -0.45
CA ILE A 170 -9.10 10.22 0.18
C ILE A 170 -7.88 9.39 -0.24
N VAL A 171 -7.98 8.06 -0.19
CA VAL A 171 -6.91 7.15 -0.66
C VAL A 171 -6.56 7.41 -2.12
N GLY A 172 -7.57 7.55 -2.99
CA GLY A 172 -7.37 7.90 -4.39
C GLY A 172 -6.62 9.22 -4.56
N LEU A 173 -6.96 10.24 -3.78
CA LEU A 173 -6.23 11.51 -3.78
C LEU A 173 -4.79 11.36 -3.29
N VAL A 174 -4.54 10.57 -2.23
CA VAL A 174 -3.18 10.30 -1.74
C VAL A 174 -2.34 9.63 -2.83
N TYR A 175 -2.87 8.61 -3.50
CA TYR A 175 -2.22 7.99 -4.66
C TYR A 175 -1.94 9.01 -5.77
N GLY A 176 -2.87 9.93 -6.04
CA GLY A 176 -2.67 11.00 -7.01
C GLY A 176 -1.56 11.99 -6.63
N VAL A 177 -1.44 12.33 -5.33
CA VAL A 177 -0.34 13.14 -4.82
C VAL A 177 0.99 12.38 -4.93
N ASP A 178 1.02 11.08 -4.62
CA ASP A 178 2.22 10.24 -4.77
C ASP A 178 2.66 10.19 -6.25
N THR A 179 1.71 10.02 -7.19
CA THR A 179 1.94 10.12 -8.63
C THR A 179 2.53 11.48 -9.02
N PHE A 180 1.98 12.59 -8.51
CA PHE A 180 2.45 13.92 -8.85
C PHE A 180 3.87 14.18 -8.33
N VAL A 181 4.16 13.78 -7.10
CA VAL A 181 5.51 13.88 -6.50
C VAL A 181 6.51 13.03 -7.29
N ALA A 182 6.16 11.79 -7.60
CA ALA A 182 6.99 10.89 -8.40
C ALA A 182 7.22 11.42 -9.83
N TYR A 183 6.18 11.96 -10.47
CA TYR A 183 6.28 12.56 -11.80
C TYR A 183 7.17 13.80 -11.83
N ARG A 184 7.07 14.66 -10.80
CA ARG A 184 7.93 15.83 -10.65
C ARG A 184 9.39 15.43 -10.42
N HIS A 185 9.63 14.38 -9.65
CA HIS A 185 10.97 13.85 -9.42
C HIS A 185 11.57 13.21 -10.69
N MET A 186 10.75 12.66 -11.59
CA MET A 186 11.20 12.16 -12.89
C MET A 186 11.50 13.27 -13.90
N LYS A 187 10.69 14.33 -13.96
CA LYS A 187 10.89 15.46 -14.88
C LYS A 187 12.02 16.40 -14.46
N GLY A 188 12.39 16.42 -13.18
CA GLY A 188 13.47 17.22 -12.62
C GLY A 188 14.73 16.41 -12.34
N PHE A 189 15.37 15.84 -13.35
CA PHE A 189 16.76 15.38 -13.23
C PHE A 189 17.69 16.60 -13.05
N SER A 190 17.82 17.08 -11.81
CA SER A 190 19.08 17.56 -11.19
C SER A 190 18.90 17.71 -9.69
#